data_AF-A0A1X7RDP3-F1
#
_entry.id   AF-A0A1X7RDP3-F1
#
_cell.length_a   1.000
_cell.length_b   1.000
_cell.length_c   1.000
_cell.angle_alpha   90.00
_cell.angle_beta   90.00
_cell.angle_gamma   90.00
#
_symmetry.space_group_name_H-M   'P 1'
#
loop_
_entity.id
_entity.type
_entity.pdbx_description
1 polymer ?
#
loop_
_entity_poly.entity_id
_entity_poly.type
_entity_poly.pdbx_seq_one_letter_code
_entity_poly.pdbx_strand_id
1 'polypeptide(L)'
;MTVTNGNSNGEKVVLTTESEFPLSVNGLEDLATFEHTPAGLCLVSKVSLPAGAHFTYLTSHVPQPKPTWRTIQTSKTTHTDPRSALLYMNHSCAPSIEVHIYSPDKSGKYPTTPPNGASLNGESGHPLEYGLAGEIKVSRDRGVEPGEPLTFFYPSTEWKFDRSFDCLCGAGKGVCVGNVQGASAIDYKSLDRWFINEHIWQMARERDGKN
;
A
#
# COMPACT_ATOMS: atom_id res chain seq x y z
N MET A 1 -0.61 -24.85 -6.52
CA MET A 1 0.03 -25.83 -5.62
C MET A 1 -0.54 -25.62 -4.22
N THR A 2 -1.09 -26.65 -3.59
CA THR A 2 -1.73 -26.55 -2.27
C THR A 2 -0.64 -26.55 -1.20
N VAL A 3 -0.40 -25.44 -0.52
CA VAL A 3 0.53 -25.37 0.62
C VAL A 3 -0.27 -25.53 1.91
N THR A 4 0.05 -26.56 2.71
CA THR A 4 -0.60 -26.84 3.99
C THR A 4 0.17 -26.17 5.12
N ASN A 5 -0.43 -25.19 5.81
CA ASN A 5 -0.01 -24.82 7.16
C ASN A 5 -1.00 -25.41 8.16
N GLY A 6 -0.52 -26.31 9.02
CA GLY A 6 -1.33 -27.06 9.96
C GLY A 6 -1.81 -26.18 11.11
N ASN A 7 -3.13 -26.13 11.31
CA ASN A 7 -3.71 -25.76 12.59
C ASN A 7 -4.10 -27.04 13.34
N SER A 8 -4.13 -27.00 14.68
CA SER A 8 -4.23 -28.16 15.60
C SER A 8 -5.51 -29.02 15.49
N ASN A 9 -6.37 -28.78 14.50
CA ASN A 9 -7.64 -29.47 14.29
C ASN A 9 -7.72 -30.26 12.97
N GLY A 10 -6.65 -30.33 12.16
CA GLY A 10 -6.62 -31.18 10.96
C GLY A 10 -7.53 -30.73 9.80
N GLU A 11 -8.12 -29.53 9.85
CA GLU A 11 -8.81 -28.93 8.72
C GLU A 11 -7.80 -28.48 7.66
N LYS A 12 -7.92 -29.02 6.43
CA LYS A 12 -7.21 -28.50 5.27
C LYS A 12 -7.76 -27.13 4.94
N VAL A 13 -7.07 -26.07 5.35
CA VAL A 13 -7.35 -24.72 4.86
C VAL A 13 -6.96 -24.68 3.38
N VAL A 14 -7.96 -24.61 2.50
CA VAL A 14 -7.72 -24.38 1.06
C VAL A 14 -7.40 -22.90 0.90
N LEU A 15 -6.11 -22.58 0.77
CA LEU A 15 -5.63 -21.24 0.48
C LEU A 15 -5.86 -20.96 -1.02
N THR A 16 -6.77 -20.02 -1.34
CA THR A 16 -7.16 -19.66 -2.71
C THR A 16 -6.36 -18.45 -3.19
N THR A 17 -5.70 -18.53 -4.34
CA THR A 17 -5.05 -17.35 -4.95
C THR A 17 -6.06 -16.42 -5.66
N GLU A 18 -7.36 -16.60 -5.42
CA GLU A 18 -8.41 -15.78 -6.03
C GLU A 18 -8.53 -14.46 -5.27
N SER A 19 -8.30 -13.36 -5.98
CA SER A 19 -8.52 -12.00 -5.53
C SER A 19 -9.88 -11.49 -5.99
N GLU A 20 -10.41 -10.46 -5.32
CA GLU A 20 -11.58 -9.70 -5.79
C GLU A 20 -11.31 -9.01 -7.13
N PHE A 21 -10.04 -8.68 -7.40
CA PHE A 21 -9.63 -7.95 -8.59
C PHE A 21 -8.53 -8.67 -9.36
N PRO A 22 -8.66 -8.83 -10.67
CA PRO A 22 -7.59 -9.38 -11.49
C PRO A 22 -6.41 -8.41 -11.57
N LEU A 23 -5.21 -8.94 -11.85
CA LEU A 23 -3.99 -8.16 -12.06
C LEU A 23 -4.12 -7.14 -13.20
N SER A 24 -4.96 -7.45 -14.20
CA SER A 24 -5.21 -6.61 -15.39
C SER A 24 -5.79 -5.24 -15.12
N VAL A 25 -6.47 -5.06 -13.97
CA VAL A 25 -7.06 -3.75 -13.62
C VAL A 25 -5.97 -2.66 -13.51
N ASN A 26 -4.77 -3.05 -13.09
CA ASN A 26 -3.61 -2.16 -12.96
C ASN A 26 -2.39 -2.61 -13.79
N GLY A 27 -2.63 -3.33 -14.90
CA GLY A 27 -1.55 -3.77 -15.80
C GLY A 27 -0.46 -4.58 -15.09
N LEU A 28 -0.81 -5.34 -14.05
CA LEU A 28 0.16 -6.02 -13.18
C LEU A 28 0.49 -7.43 -13.64
N GLU A 29 -0.06 -7.91 -14.76
CA GLU A 29 0.06 -9.31 -15.20
C GLU A 29 1.51 -9.74 -15.36
N ASP A 30 2.37 -8.85 -15.84
CA ASP A 30 3.81 -9.10 -16.03
C ASP A 30 4.67 -8.63 -14.85
N LEU A 31 4.10 -7.83 -13.94
CA LEU A 31 4.83 -7.21 -12.83
C LEU A 31 4.66 -7.93 -11.51
N ALA A 32 3.51 -8.56 -11.27
CA ALA A 32 3.18 -9.16 -9.98
C ALA A 32 2.34 -10.43 -10.09
N THR A 33 2.26 -11.17 -8.99
CA THR A 33 1.38 -12.33 -8.83
C THR A 33 0.83 -12.39 -7.41
N PHE A 34 -0.19 -13.23 -7.19
CA PHE A 34 -0.76 -13.45 -5.87
C PHE A 34 -0.15 -14.68 -5.20
N GLU A 35 0.28 -14.52 -3.95
CA GLU A 35 0.74 -15.63 -3.11
C GLU A 35 0.13 -15.56 -1.71
N HIS A 36 0.04 -16.71 -1.04
CA HIS A 36 -0.41 -16.76 0.35
C HIS A 36 0.75 -16.69 1.33
N THR A 37 0.58 -15.88 2.36
CA THR A 37 1.47 -15.85 3.52
C THR A 37 0.64 -16.06 4.80
N PRO A 38 1.28 -16.21 5.98
CA PRO A 38 0.54 -16.22 7.25
C PRO A 38 -0.31 -14.96 7.49
N ALA A 39 0.00 -13.84 6.82
CA ALA A 39 -0.78 -12.60 6.89
C ALA A 39 -1.97 -12.56 5.89
N GLY A 40 -2.17 -13.62 5.10
CA GLY A 40 -3.21 -13.73 4.08
C GLY A 40 -2.68 -13.62 2.65
N LEU A 41 -3.58 -13.34 1.71
CA LEU A 41 -3.24 -13.15 0.30
C LEU A 41 -2.39 -11.88 0.14
N CYS A 42 -1.28 -12.01 -0.58
CA CYS A 42 -0.28 -10.98 -0.80
C CYS A 42 -0.04 -10.78 -2.29
N LEU A 43 0.31 -9.55 -2.65
CA LEU A 43 0.90 -9.26 -3.95
C LEU A 43 2.43 -9.47 -3.88
N VAL A 44 3.01 -10.18 -4.84
CA VAL A 44 4.43 -10.53 -4.91
C VAL A 44 5.01 -10.08 -6.24
N SER A 45 6.23 -9.55 -6.24
CA SER A 45 6.91 -9.09 -7.46
C SER A 45 7.26 -10.26 -8.39
N LYS A 46 7.09 -10.08 -9.70
CA LYS A 46 7.63 -10.96 -10.74
C LYS A 46 8.95 -10.44 -11.33
N VAL A 47 9.33 -9.22 -10.98
CA VAL A 47 10.42 -8.49 -11.62
C VAL A 47 11.43 -8.00 -10.58
N SER A 48 12.67 -7.78 -11.04
CA SER A 48 13.67 -7.05 -10.29
C SER A 48 13.63 -5.58 -10.70
N LEU A 49 13.55 -4.67 -9.72
CA LEU A 49 13.57 -3.22 -9.94
C LEU A 49 14.45 -2.53 -8.89
N PRO A 50 15.24 -1.51 -9.27
CA PRO A 50 16.12 -0.81 -8.34
C PRO A 50 15.33 0.07 -7.37
N ALA A 51 16.00 0.50 -6.29
CA ALA A 51 15.45 1.40 -5.30
C ALA A 51 14.87 2.68 -5.93
N GLY A 52 13.69 3.11 -5.47
CA GLY A 52 13.01 4.31 -5.96
C GLY A 52 12.41 4.19 -7.37
N ALA A 53 12.53 3.04 -8.04
CA ALA A 53 11.94 2.83 -9.35
C ALA A 53 10.40 2.92 -9.30
N HIS A 54 9.81 3.40 -10.39
CA HIS A 54 8.37 3.30 -10.60
C HIS A 54 7.96 1.83 -10.70
N PHE A 55 6.91 1.43 -9.99
CA PHE A 55 6.31 0.09 -10.10
C PHE A 55 5.00 0.16 -10.89
N THR A 56 4.01 0.92 -10.40
CA THR A 56 2.75 1.18 -11.12
C THR A 56 2.03 2.41 -10.56
N TYR A 57 0.97 2.87 -11.21
CA TYR A 57 0.07 3.90 -10.68
C TYR A 57 -1.15 3.28 -9.98
N LEU A 58 -1.73 4.00 -9.02
CA LEU A 58 -3.03 3.65 -8.43
C LEU A 58 -4.14 4.35 -9.24
N THR A 59 -4.59 3.67 -10.29
CA THR A 59 -5.54 4.21 -11.29
C THR A 59 -6.99 3.78 -11.07
N SER A 60 -7.20 2.60 -10.49
CA SER A 60 -8.53 2.05 -10.19
C SER A 60 -8.81 2.17 -8.70
N HIS A 61 -9.64 3.14 -8.34
CA HIS A 61 -10.01 3.42 -6.96
C HIS A 61 -11.35 4.14 -6.89
N VAL A 62 -12.01 4.10 -5.74
CA VAL A 62 -13.26 4.83 -5.49
C VAL A 62 -13.10 5.66 -4.22
N PRO A 63 -13.21 7.00 -4.29
CA PRO A 63 -13.14 7.87 -3.12
C PRO A 63 -14.19 7.47 -2.07
N GLN A 64 -13.75 7.37 -0.82
CA GLN A 64 -14.60 7.00 0.31
C GLN A 64 -14.71 8.14 1.31
N PRO A 65 -15.93 8.43 1.84
CA PRO A 65 -16.13 9.46 2.85
C PRO A 65 -15.68 9.02 4.25
N LYS A 66 -15.36 7.73 4.45
CA LYS A 66 -14.98 7.15 5.74
C LYS A 66 -13.89 6.09 5.55
N PRO A 67 -12.97 5.95 6.52
CA PRO A 67 -11.99 4.88 6.50
C PRO A 67 -12.66 3.51 6.68
N THR A 68 -12.12 2.50 6.01
CA THR A 68 -12.37 1.09 6.28
C THR A 68 -11.03 0.35 6.29
N TRP A 69 -11.04 -0.95 6.58
CA TRP A 69 -9.81 -1.76 6.49
C TRP A 69 -9.19 -1.82 5.08
N ARG A 70 -9.97 -1.49 4.03
CA ARG A 70 -9.54 -1.53 2.63
C ARG A 70 -9.00 -0.19 2.12
N THR A 71 -9.36 0.90 2.77
CA THR A 71 -9.10 2.23 2.23
C THR A 71 -7.68 2.71 2.52
N ILE A 72 -7.20 3.57 1.63
CA ILE A 72 -5.97 4.35 1.80
C ILE A 72 -6.34 5.83 1.96
N GLN A 73 -5.82 6.48 2.99
CA GLN A 73 -6.00 7.89 3.25
C GLN A 73 -5.23 8.72 2.23
N THR A 74 -5.94 9.62 1.55
CA THR A 74 -5.42 10.43 0.45
C THR A 74 -5.24 11.91 0.82
N SER A 75 -5.79 12.35 1.95
CA SER A 75 -5.56 13.69 2.54
C SER A 75 -5.86 13.65 4.03
N LYS A 76 -5.87 14.81 4.72
CA LYS A 76 -6.31 14.90 6.13
C LYS A 76 -7.72 14.35 6.35
N THR A 77 -8.59 14.41 5.35
CA THR A 77 -10.02 14.13 5.51
C THR A 77 -10.61 13.23 4.42
N THR A 78 -9.78 12.70 3.52
CA THR A 78 -10.25 11.86 2.40
C THR A 78 -9.54 10.53 2.38
N HIS A 79 -10.28 9.52 1.93
CA HIS A 79 -9.82 8.16 1.72
C HIS A 79 -10.21 7.71 0.31
N THR A 80 -9.57 6.66 -0.18
CA THR A 80 -9.98 5.94 -1.39
C THR A 80 -9.93 4.44 -1.17
N ASP A 81 -10.85 3.69 -1.77
CA ASP A 81 -10.84 2.22 -1.81
C ASP A 81 -10.14 1.77 -3.10
N PRO A 82 -8.94 1.15 -3.04
CA PRO A 82 -8.31 0.55 -4.21
C PRO A 82 -9.21 -0.52 -4.81
N ARG A 83 -9.59 -0.34 -6.07
CA ARG A 83 -10.44 -1.29 -6.80
C ARG A 83 -9.58 -2.18 -7.70
N SER A 84 -8.47 -2.70 -7.14
CA SER A 84 -7.50 -3.49 -7.87
C SER A 84 -6.66 -4.41 -6.99
N ALA A 85 -5.75 -5.17 -7.60
CA ALA A 85 -4.81 -6.04 -6.91
C ALA A 85 -3.91 -5.30 -5.90
N LEU A 86 -3.78 -3.97 -6.01
CA LEU A 86 -3.05 -3.14 -5.05
C LEU A 86 -3.67 -3.17 -3.65
N LEU A 87 -4.93 -3.58 -3.51
CA LEU A 87 -5.57 -3.87 -2.21
C LEU A 87 -4.80 -4.91 -1.38
N TYR A 88 -4.04 -5.80 -2.03
CA TYR A 88 -3.34 -6.92 -1.40
C TYR A 88 -1.87 -6.62 -1.07
N MET A 89 -1.46 -5.35 -1.14
CA MET A 89 -0.15 -4.91 -0.64
C MET A 89 -0.19 -4.87 0.89
N ASN A 90 0.52 -5.79 1.54
CA ASN A 90 0.46 -5.94 2.99
C ASN A 90 1.40 -4.99 3.73
N HIS A 91 1.20 -4.87 5.04
CA HIS A 91 2.04 -4.05 5.89
C HIS A 91 3.43 -4.65 6.09
N SER A 92 4.47 -3.82 6.01
CA SER A 92 5.80 -4.12 6.56
C SER A 92 6.45 -2.89 7.20
N CYS A 93 7.18 -3.10 8.29
CA CYS A 93 8.06 -2.09 8.89
C CYS A 93 9.42 -1.99 8.19
N ALA A 94 9.75 -2.93 7.29
CA ALA A 94 10.86 -2.85 6.35
C ALA A 94 10.27 -3.04 4.95
N PRO A 95 9.60 -2.01 4.40
CA PRO A 95 8.80 -2.16 3.20
C PRO A 95 9.65 -2.36 1.94
N SER A 96 9.11 -3.07 0.96
CA SER A 96 9.71 -3.20 -0.38
C SER A 96 9.22 -2.12 -1.34
N ILE A 97 8.09 -1.48 -1.04
CA ILE A 97 7.48 -0.41 -1.83
C ILE A 97 7.00 0.76 -0.97
N GLU A 98 6.81 1.90 -1.61
CA GLU A 98 6.26 3.13 -1.07
C GLU A 98 5.01 3.51 -1.86
N VAL A 99 3.96 3.92 -1.17
CA VAL A 99 2.71 4.41 -1.78
C VAL A 99 2.73 5.93 -1.71
N HIS A 100 3.06 6.57 -2.83
CA HIS A 100 3.11 8.02 -2.99
C HIS A 100 1.71 8.52 -3.36
N ILE A 101 1.06 9.23 -2.46
CA ILE A 101 -0.34 9.64 -2.59
C ILE A 101 -0.46 10.91 -3.41
N TYR A 102 -1.44 10.92 -4.32
CA TYR A 102 -1.93 12.12 -4.98
C TYR A 102 -3.24 12.53 -4.33
N SER A 103 -3.19 13.59 -3.54
CA SER A 103 -4.38 14.13 -2.88
C SER A 103 -5.35 14.73 -3.90
N PRO A 104 -6.67 14.59 -3.68
CA PRO A 104 -7.63 15.35 -4.47
C PRO A 104 -7.52 16.85 -4.18
N ASP A 105 -7.92 17.66 -5.15
CA ASP A 105 -8.06 19.10 -4.97
C ASP A 105 -9.22 19.46 -4.02
N LYS A 106 -9.43 20.76 -3.78
CA LYS A 106 -10.51 21.25 -2.91
C LYS A 106 -11.92 20.89 -3.41
N SER A 107 -12.07 20.52 -4.68
CA SER A 107 -13.32 20.06 -5.27
C SER A 107 -13.47 18.54 -5.24
N GLY A 108 -12.51 17.82 -4.66
CA GLY A 108 -12.51 16.36 -4.57
C GLY A 108 -11.98 15.66 -5.82
N LYS A 109 -11.38 16.39 -6.77
CA LYS A 109 -10.87 15.82 -8.03
C LYS A 109 -9.41 15.42 -7.90
N TYR A 110 -9.10 14.18 -8.27
CA TYR A 110 -7.71 13.71 -8.35
C TYR A 110 -7.07 14.12 -9.67
N PRO A 111 -5.72 14.19 -9.74
CA PRO A 111 -5.00 14.37 -10.99
C PRO A 111 -5.34 13.28 -12.00
N THR A 112 -5.42 13.60 -13.28
CA THR A 112 -5.72 12.62 -14.34
C THR A 112 -4.52 12.26 -15.21
N THR A 113 -3.38 12.91 -14.97
CA THR A 113 -2.15 12.67 -15.70
C THR A 113 -1.00 12.39 -14.74
N PRO A 114 -0.15 11.40 -15.04
CA PRO A 114 1.06 11.19 -14.28
C PRO A 114 1.97 12.42 -14.29
N PRO A 115 2.78 12.63 -13.24
CA PRO A 115 3.83 13.64 -13.27
C PRO A 115 4.71 13.48 -14.53
N ASN A 116 5.08 14.61 -15.13
CA ASN A 116 5.94 14.67 -16.33
C ASN A 116 5.42 13.91 -17.56
N GLY A 117 4.13 13.57 -17.61
CA GLY A 117 3.54 12.87 -18.76
C GLY A 117 4.01 11.42 -18.90
N ALA A 118 4.42 10.79 -17.80
CA ALA A 118 4.80 9.38 -17.80
C ALA A 118 3.67 8.48 -18.30
N SER A 119 4.03 7.35 -18.91
CA SER A 119 3.08 6.34 -19.36
C SER A 119 2.47 5.61 -18.15
N LEU A 120 1.20 5.24 -18.24
CA LEU A 120 0.51 4.44 -17.22
C LEU A 120 0.84 2.94 -17.32
N ASN A 121 2.07 2.55 -17.68
CA ASN A 121 2.47 1.15 -17.91
C ASN A 121 1.54 0.35 -18.84
N GLY A 122 0.92 0.99 -19.82
CA GLY A 122 -0.05 0.33 -20.71
C GLY A 122 -1.46 0.21 -20.13
N GLU A 123 -1.74 0.75 -18.93
CA GLU A 123 -3.08 0.96 -18.38
C GLU A 123 -3.84 2.09 -19.11
N SER A 124 -3.75 2.13 -20.44
CA SER A 124 -4.59 2.99 -21.28
C SER A 124 -5.99 2.40 -21.52
N GLY A 125 -6.26 1.20 -20.99
CA GLY A 125 -7.48 0.42 -21.28
C GLY A 125 -8.64 0.62 -20.30
N HIS A 126 -8.42 1.23 -19.13
CA HIS A 126 -9.46 1.46 -18.12
C HIS A 126 -9.70 2.96 -17.90
N PRO A 127 -10.96 3.43 -17.88
CA PRO A 127 -11.26 4.83 -17.59
C PRO A 127 -10.70 5.23 -16.22
N LEU A 128 -9.95 6.33 -16.16
CA LEU A 128 -9.59 7.01 -14.91
C LEU A 128 -10.82 7.71 -14.31
N GLU A 129 -11.85 6.95 -13.95
CA GLU A 129 -13.16 7.45 -13.52
C GLU A 129 -13.02 8.50 -12.39
N TYR A 130 -12.10 8.24 -11.46
CA TYR A 130 -11.80 9.12 -10.32
C TYR A 130 -10.39 9.70 -10.35
N GLY A 131 -9.67 9.63 -11.47
CA GLY A 131 -8.27 10.09 -11.60
C GLY A 131 -7.25 9.13 -10.97
N LEU A 132 -6.04 9.64 -10.68
CA LEU A 132 -4.91 8.93 -10.11
C LEU A 132 -4.84 9.20 -8.61
N ALA A 133 -4.98 8.17 -7.78
CA ALA A 133 -4.85 8.32 -6.33
C ALA A 133 -3.40 8.25 -5.83
N GLY A 134 -2.47 7.81 -6.67
CA GLY A 134 -1.06 7.77 -6.30
C GLY A 134 -0.18 6.99 -7.27
N GLU A 135 1.06 6.81 -6.85
CA GLU A 135 2.12 6.05 -7.51
C GLU A 135 2.75 5.08 -6.52
N ILE A 136 2.93 3.84 -6.95
CA ILE A 136 3.63 2.81 -6.19
C ILE A 136 5.05 2.78 -6.71
N LYS A 137 6.01 2.98 -5.81
CA LYS A 137 7.44 2.99 -6.12
C LYS A 137 8.13 1.93 -5.31
N VAL A 138 9.20 1.35 -5.84
CA VAL A 138 10.12 0.53 -5.06
C VAL A 138 10.71 1.41 -3.95
N SER A 139 10.89 0.83 -2.75
CA SER A 139 11.44 1.54 -1.60
C SER A 139 12.71 2.31 -1.97
N ARG A 140 12.87 3.51 -1.42
CA ARG A 140 14.07 4.33 -1.67
C ARG A 140 15.36 3.72 -1.10
N ASP A 141 15.25 2.81 -0.15
CA ASP A 141 16.39 2.27 0.60
C ASP A 141 16.88 0.92 0.05
N ARG A 142 16.13 0.27 -0.86
CA ARG A 142 16.50 -1.01 -1.48
C ARG A 142 15.69 -1.30 -2.75
N GLY A 143 16.23 -2.13 -3.63
CA GLY A 143 15.48 -2.72 -4.75
C GLY A 143 14.45 -3.75 -4.29
N VAL A 144 13.70 -4.30 -5.25
CA VAL A 144 12.82 -5.48 -5.08
C VAL A 144 13.23 -6.57 -6.05
N GLU A 145 13.09 -7.84 -5.65
CA GLU A 145 13.42 -9.01 -6.47
C GLU A 145 12.18 -9.87 -6.76
N PRO A 146 12.19 -10.71 -7.82
CA PRO A 146 11.14 -11.68 -8.08
C PRO A 146 10.90 -12.61 -6.88
N GLY A 147 9.64 -12.84 -6.53
CA GLY A 147 9.26 -13.64 -5.36
C GLY A 147 9.19 -12.83 -4.06
N GLU A 148 9.59 -11.55 -4.05
CA GLU A 148 9.46 -10.72 -2.85
C GLU A 148 8.06 -10.12 -2.70
N PRO A 149 7.46 -10.17 -1.49
CA PRO A 149 6.20 -9.49 -1.21
C PRO A 149 6.27 -7.98 -1.43
N LEU A 150 5.27 -7.44 -2.13
CA LEU A 150 5.06 -6.00 -2.27
C LEU A 150 4.37 -5.49 -1.01
N THR A 151 5.15 -4.94 -0.10
CA THR A 151 4.70 -4.47 1.21
C THR A 151 5.08 -3.01 1.43
N PHE A 152 4.18 -2.26 2.07
CA PHE A 152 4.42 -0.87 2.41
C PHE A 152 4.15 -0.61 3.89
N PHE A 153 4.72 0.49 4.39
CA PHE A 153 4.51 0.88 5.77
C PHE A 153 3.17 1.59 5.90
N TYR A 154 2.09 0.90 6.26
CA TYR A 154 0.76 1.53 6.25
C TYR A 154 0.63 2.90 6.97
N PRO A 155 1.30 3.16 8.12
CA PRO A 155 1.28 4.50 8.72
C PRO A 155 1.84 5.61 7.83
N SER A 156 2.53 5.29 6.72
CA SER A 156 2.93 6.27 5.71
C SER A 156 1.76 6.92 4.98
N THR A 157 0.58 6.27 4.97
CA THR A 157 -0.66 6.80 4.41
C THR A 157 -1.69 7.04 5.51
N GLU A 158 -1.79 6.15 6.51
CA GLU A 158 -2.86 6.16 7.51
C GLU A 158 -2.49 6.87 8.81
N TRP A 159 -3.27 7.89 9.18
CA TRP A 159 -3.14 8.58 10.46
C TRP A 159 -3.59 7.71 11.63
N LYS A 160 -4.74 7.04 11.47
CA LYS A 160 -5.34 6.18 12.48
C LYS A 160 -6.16 5.09 11.80
N PHE A 161 -5.97 3.85 12.25
CA PHE A 161 -6.81 2.74 11.77
C PHE A 161 -8.15 2.69 12.50
N ASP A 162 -9.15 2.16 11.80
CA ASP A 162 -10.40 1.71 12.43
C ASP A 162 -10.13 0.60 13.46
N ARG A 163 -9.19 -0.30 13.16
CA ARG A 163 -8.75 -1.38 14.05
C ARG A 163 -7.24 -1.57 14.00
N SER A 164 -6.60 -1.58 15.17
CA SER A 164 -5.19 -1.93 15.32
C SER A 164 -4.97 -3.43 15.13
N PHE A 165 -3.77 -3.82 14.73
CA PHE A 165 -3.38 -5.24 14.60
C PHE A 165 -1.92 -5.48 14.98
N ASP A 166 -1.62 -6.70 15.42
CA ASP A 166 -0.25 -7.12 15.71
C ASP A 166 0.52 -7.38 14.41
N CYS A 167 1.73 -6.84 14.33
CA CYS A 167 2.54 -6.85 13.13
C CYS A 167 3.26 -8.20 12.96
N LEU A 168 3.05 -8.84 11.81
CA LEU A 168 3.69 -10.11 11.44
C LEU A 168 4.79 -9.93 10.37
N CYS A 169 5.32 -8.72 10.18
CA CYS A 169 6.20 -8.40 9.04
C CYS A 169 7.62 -8.99 9.13
N GLY A 170 8.07 -9.43 10.30
CA GLY A 170 9.40 -10.04 10.46
C GLY A 170 10.59 -9.07 10.37
N ALA A 171 10.39 -7.76 10.30
CA ALA A 171 11.45 -6.75 10.13
C ALA A 171 12.50 -6.68 11.29
N GLY A 172 12.33 -7.47 12.34
CA GLY A 172 13.24 -7.54 13.48
C GLY A 172 13.03 -6.45 14.53
N LYS A 173 13.68 -6.64 15.69
CA LYS A 173 13.60 -5.72 16.83
C LYS A 173 14.31 -4.41 16.49
N GLY A 174 13.69 -3.27 16.83
CA GLY A 174 14.22 -1.94 16.55
C GLY A 174 13.74 -1.33 15.23
N VAL A 175 13.29 -2.18 14.28
CA VAL A 175 12.63 -1.74 13.04
C VAL A 175 11.11 -1.90 13.16
N CYS A 176 10.64 -3.06 13.63
CA CYS A 176 9.22 -3.35 13.77
C CYS A 176 8.53 -2.48 14.83
N VAL A 177 7.33 -1.96 14.51
CA VAL A 177 6.49 -1.19 15.45
C VAL A 177 5.67 -2.07 16.41
N GLY A 178 5.67 -3.39 16.21
CA GLY A 178 4.97 -4.35 17.07
C GLY A 178 3.45 -4.35 16.83
N ASN A 179 2.76 -3.27 17.18
CA ASN A 179 1.31 -3.12 16.98
C ASN A 179 1.03 -1.91 16.08
N VAL A 180 0.34 -2.14 14.96
CA VAL A 180 0.06 -1.11 13.94
C VAL A 180 -1.23 -0.38 14.28
N GLN A 181 -1.12 0.92 14.59
CA GLN A 181 -2.24 1.77 15.02
C GLN A 181 -2.42 3.02 14.15
N GLY A 182 -1.50 3.27 13.21
CA GLY A 182 -1.44 4.47 12.38
C GLY A 182 -0.39 5.45 12.86
N ALA A 183 -0.09 6.47 12.05
CA ALA A 183 0.98 7.43 12.33
C ALA A 183 0.75 8.24 13.61
N SER A 184 -0.51 8.41 14.04
CA SER A 184 -0.86 9.10 15.28
C SER A 184 -0.25 8.47 16.53
N ALA A 185 0.08 7.17 16.51
CA ALA A 185 0.70 6.45 17.61
C ALA A 185 2.25 6.47 17.58
N ILE A 186 2.87 7.06 16.55
CA ILE A 186 4.32 7.11 16.37
C ILE A 186 4.81 8.53 16.68
N ASP A 187 5.90 8.63 17.44
CA ASP A 187 6.54 9.93 17.71
C ASP A 187 7.00 10.58 16.40
N TYR A 188 6.86 11.91 16.31
CA TYR A 188 7.17 12.67 15.10
C TYR A 188 8.58 12.42 14.55
N LYS A 189 9.59 12.29 15.41
CA LYS A 189 10.97 12.03 14.97
C LYS A 189 11.13 10.59 14.47
N SER A 190 10.46 9.62 15.09
CA SER A 190 10.48 8.21 14.63
C SER A 190 9.80 7.97 13.29
N LEU A 191 8.92 8.87 12.83
CA LEU A 191 8.29 8.79 11.51
C LEU A 191 9.34 8.87 10.38
N ASP A 192 10.43 9.60 10.59
CA ASP A 192 11.49 9.85 9.59
C ASP A 192 12.25 8.57 9.17
N ARG A 193 12.07 7.47 9.91
CA ARG A 193 12.60 6.15 9.55
C ARG A 193 11.97 5.57 8.28
N TRP A 194 10.84 6.09 7.84
CA TRP A 194 10.11 5.61 6.67
C TRP A 194 9.81 6.74 5.70
N PHE A 195 9.42 6.37 4.48
CA PHE A 195 8.67 7.28 3.62
C PHE A 195 7.31 7.57 4.27
N ILE A 196 6.92 8.84 4.31
CA ILE A 196 5.68 9.33 4.91
C ILE A 196 5.10 10.38 3.97
N ASN A 197 3.81 10.26 3.63
CA ASN A 197 3.14 11.21 2.76
C ASN A 197 2.91 12.56 3.45
N GLU A 198 2.84 13.64 2.67
CA GLU A 198 2.72 15.01 3.19
C GLU A 198 1.50 15.22 4.09
N HIS A 199 0.35 14.61 3.78
CA HIS A 199 -0.83 14.75 4.64
C HIS A 199 -0.59 14.17 6.04
N ILE A 200 0.18 13.09 6.16
CA ILE A 200 0.58 12.53 7.46
C ILE A 200 1.54 13.47 8.18
N TRP A 201 2.53 14.02 7.49
CA TRP A 201 3.43 15.01 8.09
C TRP A 201 2.67 16.23 8.62
N GLN A 202 1.70 16.73 7.85
CA GLN A 202 0.87 17.84 8.29
C GLN A 202 0.09 17.50 9.57
N MET A 203 -0.51 16.32 9.66
CA MET A 203 -1.22 15.89 10.87
C MET A 203 -0.27 15.67 12.06
N ALA A 204 0.95 15.15 11.82
CA ALA A 204 1.96 14.99 12.85
C ALA A 204 2.47 16.34 13.39
N ARG A 205 2.66 17.33 12.50
CA ARG A 205 2.98 18.72 12.84
C ARG A 205 1.90 19.34 13.71
N GLU A 206 0.64 19.19 13.33
CA GLU A 206 -0.52 19.69 14.08
C GLU A 206 -0.65 19.05 15.47
N ARG A 207 -0.50 17.72 15.55
CA ARG A 207 -0.54 16.98 16.82
C ARG A 207 0.53 17.48 17.82
N ASP A 208 1.72 17.78 17.32
CA ASP A 208 2.88 18.11 18.15
C ASP A 208 3.13 19.63 18.30
N GLY A 209 2.28 20.47 17.70
CA GLY A 209 2.45 21.94 17.72
C GLY A 209 3.70 22.43 16.99
N LYS A 210 4.16 21.71 15.96
CA LYS A 210 5.32 22.08 15.14
C LYS A 210 4.83 22.78 13.86
N ASN A 211 5.10 24.06 13.70
CA ASN A 211 4.82 24.80 12.46
C ASN A 211 5.87 24.49 11.39
#